data_AF-C0HLP9-F1
#
_entry.id   AF-C0HLP9-F1
#
_cell.length_a   1.000
_cell.length_b   1.000
_cell.length_c   1.000
_cell.angle_alpha   90.00
_cell.angle_beta   90.00
_cell.angle_gamma   90.00
#
_symmetry.space_group_name_H-M   'P 1'
#
loop_
_entity.id
_entity.type
_entity.pdbx_description
1 polymer ?
#
loop_
_entity_poly.entity_id
_entity_poly.type
_entity_poly.pdbx_seq_one_letter_code
_entity_poly.pdbx_strand_id
1 'polypeptide(L)'
;AIDCKTVDAALVPCVPYLTGGGTPTTQCCSGVSSIKTMAGTPQDKKDACNCVKAAANRYPNIRDDVAQALPVKCNVQLDIPVSRTTNCDAI
;
A
#
# COMPACT_ATOMS: atom_id res chain seq x y z
N ALA A 1 9.66 13.22 6.04
CA ALA A 1 9.53 11.83 6.53
C ALA A 1 8.06 11.48 6.57
N ILE A 2 7.70 10.32 6.06
CA ILE A 2 6.33 9.82 6.05
C ILE A 2 5.99 9.22 7.42
N ASP A 3 4.85 9.59 7.99
CA ASP A 3 4.33 8.95 9.21
C ASP A 3 3.62 7.65 8.84
N CYS A 4 4.14 6.52 9.34
CA CYS A 4 3.52 5.22 9.10
C CYS A 4 2.10 5.11 9.65
N LYS A 5 1.70 5.92 10.65
CA LYS A 5 0.30 5.95 11.11
C LYS A 5 -0.64 6.49 10.03
N THR A 6 -0.19 7.45 9.23
CA THR A 6 -0.97 7.96 8.08
C THR A 6 -1.07 6.91 6.97
N VAL A 7 0.01 6.16 6.73
CA VAL A 7 0.01 5.04 5.77
C VAL A 7 -0.92 3.92 6.23
N ASP A 8 -0.86 3.54 7.51
CA ASP A 8 -1.75 2.54 8.12
C ASP A 8 -3.21 2.98 7.94
N ALA A 9 -3.55 4.21 8.33
CA ALA A 9 -4.92 4.74 8.19
C ALA A 9 -5.41 4.77 6.74
N ALA A 10 -4.54 5.07 5.78
CA ALA A 10 -4.86 5.04 4.36
C ALA A 10 -5.12 3.61 3.84
N LEU A 11 -4.43 2.59 4.37
CA LEU A 11 -4.57 1.20 3.92
C LEU A 11 -5.61 0.38 4.68
N VAL A 12 -6.04 0.79 5.88
CA VAL A 12 -7.07 0.06 6.67
C VAL A 12 -8.32 -0.28 5.83
N PRO A 13 -8.90 0.63 5.02
CA PRO A 13 -10.05 0.31 4.19
C PRO A 13 -9.79 -0.77 3.11
N CYS A 14 -8.52 -1.05 2.81
CA CYS A 14 -8.12 -2.07 1.84
C CYS A 14 -8.06 -3.48 2.43
N VAL A 15 -8.05 -3.65 3.76
CA VAL A 15 -7.88 -4.97 4.39
C VAL A 15 -8.90 -6.02 3.91
N PRO A 16 -10.21 -5.72 3.78
CA PRO A 16 -11.17 -6.69 3.26
C PRO A 16 -10.83 -7.16 1.84
N TYR A 17 -10.42 -6.22 0.98
CA TYR A 17 -9.96 -6.56 -0.37
C TYR A 17 -8.66 -7.35 -0.32
N LEU A 18 -7.64 -6.91 0.42
CA LEU A 18 -6.32 -7.55 0.47
C LEU A 18 -6.34 -8.99 1.00
N THR A 19 -7.36 -9.34 1.79
CA THR A 19 -7.50 -10.68 2.39
C THR A 19 -8.53 -11.55 1.67
N GLY A 20 -9.59 -10.97 1.10
CA GLY A 20 -10.65 -11.71 0.41
C GLY A 20 -10.57 -11.69 -1.13
N GLY A 21 -10.04 -10.62 -1.72
CA GLY A 21 -10.09 -10.34 -3.15
C GLY A 21 -11.31 -9.50 -3.56
N GLY A 22 -11.70 -9.63 -4.83
CA GLY A 22 -12.86 -8.92 -5.41
C GLY A 22 -12.50 -7.57 -6.03
N THR A 23 -13.22 -6.53 -5.62
CA THR A 23 -13.02 -5.14 -6.08
C THR A 23 -12.74 -4.26 -4.87
N PRO A 24 -11.66 -3.46 -4.88
CA PRO A 24 -11.41 -2.52 -3.79
C PRO A 24 -12.54 -1.49 -3.67
N THR A 25 -12.84 -1.07 -2.45
CA THR A 25 -13.80 0.03 -2.22
C THR A 25 -13.21 1.36 -2.69
N THR A 26 -14.08 2.34 -2.96
CA THR A 26 -13.63 3.72 -3.26
C THR A 26 -12.73 4.26 -2.16
N GLN A 27 -13.04 3.99 -0.89
CA GLN A 27 -12.22 4.42 0.24
C GLN A 27 -10.82 3.80 0.24
N CYS A 28 -10.71 2.50 -0.08
CA CYS A 28 -9.41 1.87 -0.26
C CYS A 28 -8.62 2.55 -1.38
N CYS A 29 -9.23 2.77 -2.54
CA CYS A 29 -8.55 3.42 -3.65
C CYS A 29 -8.17 4.88 -3.38
N SER A 30 -9.00 5.62 -2.63
CA SER A 30 -8.63 6.96 -2.14
C SER A 30 -7.38 6.89 -1.24
N GLY A 31 -7.31 5.91 -0.33
CA GLY A 31 -6.12 5.69 0.50
C GLY A 31 -4.86 5.37 -0.31
N VAL A 32 -4.97 4.49 -1.30
CA VAL A 32 -3.87 4.17 -2.24
C VAL A 32 -3.41 5.42 -2.99
N SER A 33 -4.35 6.25 -3.46
CA SER A 33 -4.04 7.53 -4.11
C SER A 33 -3.37 8.51 -3.15
N SER A 34 -3.79 8.58 -1.88
CA SER A 34 -3.13 9.42 -0.87
C SER A 34 -1.67 9.00 -0.63
N ILE A 35 -1.37 7.70 -0.61
CA ILE A 35 0.01 7.21 -0.48
C ILE A 35 0.86 7.65 -1.67
N LYS A 36 0.33 7.54 -2.89
CA LYS A 36 1.00 8.08 -4.09
C LYS A 36 1.32 9.56 -3.93
N THR A 37 0.36 10.37 -3.47
CA THR A 37 0.54 11.82 -3.29
C THR A 37 1.60 12.14 -2.23
N MET A 38 1.68 11.35 -1.15
CA MET A 38 2.69 11.53 -0.11
C MET A 38 4.10 11.17 -0.60
N ALA A 39 4.24 10.20 -1.49
CA ALA A 39 5.52 9.66 -1.95
C ALA A 39 6.14 10.46 -3.13
N GLY A 40 6.30 11.77 -2.94
CA GLY A 40 6.73 12.69 -4.00
C GLY A 40 8.23 12.64 -4.34
N THR A 41 9.09 12.26 -3.39
CA THR A 41 10.55 12.15 -3.58
C THR A 41 11.03 10.71 -3.45
N PRO A 42 12.25 10.36 -3.93
CA PRO A 42 12.82 9.03 -3.71
C PRO A 42 12.89 8.65 -2.22
N GLN A 43 13.22 9.59 -1.34
CA GLN A 43 13.23 9.33 0.10
C GLN A 43 11.82 9.07 0.64
N ASP A 44 10.82 9.86 0.25
CA ASP A 44 9.44 9.62 0.67
C ASP A 44 8.90 8.29 0.14
N LYS A 45 9.31 7.87 -1.06
CA LYS A 45 8.98 6.53 -1.60
C LYS A 45 9.58 5.41 -0.74
N LYS A 46 10.82 5.55 -0.28
CA LYS A 46 11.47 4.59 0.64
C LYS A 46 10.75 4.53 1.98
N ASP A 47 10.49 5.69 2.58
CA ASP A 47 9.78 5.79 3.86
C ASP A 47 8.38 5.15 3.76
N ALA A 48 7.62 5.53 2.73
CA ALA A 48 6.30 4.97 2.48
C ALA A 48 6.35 3.46 2.20
N CYS A 49 7.32 2.98 1.42
CA CYS A 49 7.52 1.54 1.20
C CYS A 49 7.73 0.78 2.51
N ASN A 50 8.59 1.28 3.39
CA ASN A 50 8.85 0.64 4.68
C ASN A 50 7.58 0.64 5.56
N CYS A 51 6.79 1.71 5.53
CA CYS A 51 5.50 1.75 6.22
C CYS A 51 4.49 0.75 5.63
N VAL A 52 4.34 0.69 4.30
CA VAL A 52 3.44 -0.25 3.61
C VAL A 52 3.84 -1.70 3.91
N LYS A 53 5.15 -2.00 3.89
CA LYS A 53 5.69 -3.31 4.25
C LYS A 53 5.38 -3.67 5.70
N ALA A 54 5.60 -2.76 6.63
CA ALA A 54 5.28 -2.97 8.05
C ALA A 54 3.77 -3.20 8.25
N ALA A 55 2.92 -2.41 7.59
CA ALA A 55 1.47 -2.57 7.61
C ALA A 55 1.05 -3.94 7.08
N ALA A 56 1.56 -4.34 5.92
CA ALA A 56 1.26 -5.63 5.30
C ALA A 56 1.66 -6.81 6.20
N ASN A 57 2.79 -6.71 6.90
CA ASN A 57 3.26 -7.76 7.82
C ASN A 57 2.37 -7.92 9.08
N ARG A 58 1.51 -6.95 9.41
CA ARG A 58 0.53 -7.11 10.51
C ARG A 58 -0.66 -8.00 10.14
N TYR A 59 -0.87 -8.29 8.86
CA TYR A 59 -1.99 -9.09 8.37
C TYR A 59 -1.46 -10.38 7.73
N PRO A 60 -1.42 -11.51 8.47
CA PRO A 60 -0.83 -12.75 7.99
C PRO A 60 -1.59 -13.36 6.80
N ASN A 61 -2.86 -12.99 6.63
CA ASN A 61 -3.78 -13.48 5.60
C ASN A 61 -3.86 -12.58 4.36
N ILE A 62 -2.97 -11.59 4.21
CA ILE A 62 -2.88 -10.86 2.93
C ILE A 62 -2.51 -11.83 1.81
N ARG A 63 -3.26 -11.72 0.72
CA ARG A 63 -3.04 -12.46 -0.51
C ARG A 63 -2.13 -11.64 -1.42
N ASP A 64 -0.91 -12.14 -1.66
CA ASP A 64 0.13 -11.39 -2.38
C ASP A 64 -0.29 -11.07 -3.83
N ASP A 65 -1.03 -11.96 -4.50
CA ASP A 65 -1.60 -11.75 -5.85
C ASP A 65 -2.61 -10.58 -5.86
N VAL A 66 -3.47 -10.52 -4.84
CA VAL A 66 -4.48 -9.48 -4.69
C VAL A 66 -3.85 -8.13 -4.35
N ALA A 67 -2.83 -8.15 -3.49
CA ALA A 67 -2.07 -6.96 -3.12
C ALA A 67 -1.33 -6.35 -4.31
N GLN A 68 -0.69 -7.18 -5.13
CA GLN A 68 -0.01 -6.74 -6.36
C GLN A 68 -0.98 -6.12 -7.39
N ALA A 69 -2.21 -6.63 -7.47
CA ALA A 69 -3.24 -6.10 -8.36
C ALA A 69 -3.88 -4.79 -7.86
N LEU A 70 -3.69 -4.41 -6.59
CA LEU A 70 -4.40 -3.29 -5.95
C LEU A 70 -4.20 -1.95 -6.70
N PRO A 71 -2.97 -1.51 -7.04
CA PRO A 71 -2.78 -0.21 -7.68
C PRO A 71 -3.48 -0.13 -9.04
N VAL A 72 -3.38 -1.19 -9.84
CA VAL A 72 -4.04 -1.29 -11.16
C VAL A 72 -5.56 -1.28 -11.01
N LYS A 73 -6.11 -2.04 -10.06
CA LYS A 73 -7.56 -2.06 -9.76
C LYS A 73 -8.09 -0.69 -9.30
N CYS A 74 -7.25 0.09 -8.63
CA CYS A 74 -7.57 1.46 -8.22
C CYS A 74 -7.25 2.52 -9.29
N ASN A 75 -6.72 2.13 -10.45
CA ASN A 75 -6.25 3.05 -11.49
C ASN A 75 -5.23 4.08 -10.96
N VAL A 76 -4.35 3.64 -10.06
CA VAL A 76 -3.28 4.44 -9.47
C VAL A 76 -1.93 3.87 -9.89
N GLN A 77 -1.14 4.68 -10.60
CA GLN A 77 0.29 4.38 -10.79
C GLN A 77 1.03 4.60 -9.47
N LEU A 78 1.27 3.51 -8.74
CA LEU A 78 1.97 3.50 -7.46
C LEU A 78 3.31 2.76 -7.62
N ASP A 79 4.41 3.49 -7.50
CA ASP A 79 5.77 2.92 -7.56
C ASP A 79 6.22 2.31 -6.22
N ILE A 80 5.29 2.02 -5.32
CA ILE A 80 5.52 1.40 -4.02
C ILE A 80 4.79 0.06 -4.00
N PRO A 81 5.50 -1.08 -3.94
CA PRO A 81 4.86 -2.38 -3.88
C PRO A 81 4.04 -2.55 -2.59
N VAL A 82 2.79 -2.99 -2.72
CA VAL A 82 2.00 -3.47 -1.58
C VAL A 82 2.42 -4.91 -1.31
N SER A 83 3.44 -5.07 -0.49
CA SER A 83 4.13 -6.35 -0.29
C SER A 83 4.69 -6.49 1.12
N ARG A 84 4.69 -7.74 1.64
CA ARG A 84 5.31 -8.09 2.92
C ARG A 84 6.84 -8.23 2.83
N THR A 85 7.37 -8.54 1.66
CA THR A 85 8.76 -8.99 1.48
C THR A 85 9.61 -8.08 0.60
N THR A 86 9.01 -7.04 0.00
CA THR A 86 9.74 -6.08 -0.85
C THR A 86 10.99 -5.53 -0.16
N ASN A 87 12.07 -5.38 -0.94
CA ASN A 87 13.25 -4.64 -0.51
C ASN A 87 13.06 -3.16 -0.83
N CYS A 88 12.77 -2.34 0.18
CA CYS A 88 12.52 -0.90 0.01
C CYS A 88 13.80 -0.10 -0.26
N ASP A 89 14.99 -0.63 0.04
CA ASP A 89 16.26 0.07 -0.21
C ASP A 89 16.62 0.16 -1.70
N ALA A 90 16.00 -0.71 -2.52
CA ALA A 90 16.17 -0.76 -3.97
C ALA A 90 15.31 0.27 -4.74
N ILE A 91 14.55 1.11 -4.03
CA ILE A 91 13.80 2.25 -4.58
C ILE A 91 14.73 3.43 -4.88
#